data_AF-A0A226GV31-F1
#
_entry.id   AF-A0A226GV31-F1
#
_cell.length_a   1.000
_cell.length_b   1.000
_cell.length_c   1.000
_cell.angle_alpha   90.00
_cell.angle_beta   90.00
_cell.angle_gamma   90.00
#
_symmetry.space_group_name_H-M   'P 1'
#
loop_
_entity.id
_entity.type
_entity.pdbx_description
1 polymer ?
#
loop_
_entity_poly.entity_id
_entity_poly.type
_entity_poly.pdbx_seq_one_letter_code
_entity_poly.pdbx_strand_id
1 'polypeptide(L)'
;MQSQVGIGIPNPDASAVLELASKHKGFLPPRLTTTERDAISNPAEGLTIFNTTKNCLEWYNPSGWYNACGDNGVATVTAYT
;
A
#
# COMPACT_ATOMS: atom_id res chain seq x y z
N MET A 1 -6.45 -25.21 -0.63
CA MET A 1 -7.22 -24.14 0.05
C MET A 1 -6.23 -23.08 0.48
N GLN A 2 -6.32 -21.85 -0.04
CA GLN A 2 -5.61 -20.72 0.55
C GLN A 2 -6.45 -20.25 1.74
N SER A 3 -5.84 -20.17 2.93
CA SER A 3 -6.51 -19.61 4.11
C SER A 3 -6.42 -18.09 4.05
N GLN A 4 -7.54 -17.41 4.27
CA GLN A 4 -7.54 -15.98 4.58
C GLN A 4 -6.90 -15.72 5.95
N VAL A 5 -6.25 -14.58 6.09
CA VAL A 5 -5.63 -14.13 7.35
C VAL A 5 -6.49 -13.02 7.95
N GLY A 6 -7.13 -13.32 9.08
CA GLY A 6 -7.84 -12.32 9.88
C GLY A 6 -7.04 -11.97 11.13
N ILE A 7 -6.83 -10.68 11.40
CA ILE A 7 -6.26 -10.24 12.68
C ILE A 7 -7.26 -9.29 13.35
N GLY A 8 -7.76 -9.70 14.52
CA GLY A 8 -8.75 -8.93 15.29
C GLY A 8 -10.19 -9.05 14.79
N ILE A 9 -10.46 -9.93 13.81
CA ILE A 9 -11.79 -10.22 13.27
C ILE A 9 -11.99 -11.76 13.15
N PRO A 10 -13.14 -12.30 13.60
CA PRO A 10 -13.38 -13.75 13.55
C PRO A 10 -13.76 -14.27 12.17
N ASN A 11 -14.39 -13.43 11.34
CA ASN A 11 -14.80 -13.77 9.97
C ASN A 11 -14.35 -12.65 9.03
N PRO A 12 -13.13 -12.74 8.47
CA PRO A 12 -12.69 -11.85 7.40
C PRO A 12 -13.66 -11.91 6.21
N ASP A 13 -13.77 -10.81 5.49
CA ASP A 13 -14.52 -10.76 4.23
C ASP A 13 -13.98 -11.83 3.25
N ALA A 14 -14.89 -12.55 2.60
CA ALA A 14 -14.53 -13.66 1.71
C ALA A 14 -13.71 -13.23 0.48
N SER A 15 -13.71 -11.93 0.15
CA SER A 15 -12.88 -11.35 -0.91
C SER A 15 -11.46 -10.97 -0.44
N ALA A 16 -11.19 -11.00 0.86
CA ALA A 16 -9.92 -10.54 1.42
C ALA A 16 -8.94 -11.70 1.70
N VAL A 17 -7.70 -11.56 1.23
CA VAL A 17 -6.61 -12.44 1.66
C VAL A 17 -6.11 -12.07 3.06
N LEU A 18 -6.13 -10.78 3.41
CA LEU A 18 -5.76 -10.23 4.72
C LEU A 18 -6.75 -9.15 5.14
N GLU A 19 -7.34 -9.29 6.33
CA GLU A 19 -8.16 -8.26 6.97
C GLU A 19 -7.69 -7.97 8.40
N LEU A 20 -7.54 -6.68 8.71
CA LEU A 20 -7.08 -6.20 10.01
C LEU A 20 -8.18 -5.35 10.65
N ALA A 21 -8.71 -5.78 11.79
CA ALA A 21 -9.68 -5.02 12.57
C ALA A 21 -9.09 -4.64 13.93
N SER A 22 -9.08 -3.34 14.24
CA SER A 22 -8.65 -2.83 15.54
C SER A 22 -9.27 -1.48 15.83
N LYS A 23 -9.65 -1.23 17.08
CA LYS A 23 -10.12 0.09 17.55
C LYS A 23 -8.99 1.01 18.03
N HIS A 24 -7.77 0.47 18.17
CA HIS A 24 -6.66 1.15 18.84
C HIS A 24 -5.31 1.06 18.10
N LYS A 25 -5.25 0.31 16.99
CA LYS A 25 -4.02 0.09 16.22
C LYS A 25 -4.32 0.29 14.73
N GLY A 26 -3.37 0.86 14.00
CA GLY A 26 -3.42 0.96 12.55
C GLY A 26 -2.58 -0.12 11.87
N PHE A 27 -2.64 -0.13 10.54
CA PHE A 27 -1.69 -0.88 9.72
C PHE A 27 -0.42 -0.05 9.55
N LEU A 28 0.73 -0.64 9.89
CA LEU A 28 2.04 -0.04 9.65
C LEU A 28 2.67 -0.74 8.43
N PRO A 29 2.60 -0.16 7.22
CA PRO A 29 3.25 -0.74 6.04
C PRO A 29 4.78 -0.73 6.21
N PRO A 30 5.52 -1.51 5.38
CA PRO A 30 6.97 -1.44 5.35
C PRO A 30 7.46 0.01 5.19
N ARG A 31 8.46 0.38 6.00
CA ARG A 31 9.04 1.74 6.02
C ARG A 31 10.41 1.70 5.38
N LEU A 32 10.60 2.47 4.31
CA LEU A 32 11.82 2.48 3.52
C LEU A 32 12.24 3.92 3.23
N THR A 33 13.53 4.17 3.11
CA THR A 33 14.03 5.38 2.46
C THR A 33 13.76 5.32 0.96
N THR A 34 13.87 6.47 0.26
CA THR A 34 13.77 6.50 -1.21
C THR A 34 14.78 5.54 -1.86
N THR A 35 16.02 5.49 -1.35
CA THR A 35 17.06 4.60 -1.88
C THR A 35 16.74 3.11 -1.69
N GLU A 36 16.22 2.73 -0.52
CA GLU A 36 15.83 1.34 -0.26
C GLU A 36 14.60 0.93 -1.09
N ARG A 37 13.64 1.83 -1.26
CA ARG A 37 12.48 1.64 -2.14
C ARG A 37 12.91 1.42 -3.60
N ASP A 38 13.85 2.23 -4.08
CA ASP A 38 14.35 2.14 -5.46
C ASP A 38 15.22 0.90 -5.70
N ALA A 39 15.73 0.28 -4.63
CA ALA A 39 16.45 -0.99 -4.70
C ALA A 39 15.52 -2.21 -4.81
N ILE A 40 14.19 -2.05 -4.66
CA ILE A 40 13.24 -3.16 -4.85
C ILE A 40 13.24 -3.55 -6.33
N SER A 41 13.68 -4.78 -6.62
CA SER A 41 13.66 -5.33 -7.97
C SER A 41 12.28 -5.85 -8.33
N ASN A 42 11.75 -5.44 -9.49
CA ASN A 42 10.43 -5.84 -10.00
C ASN A 42 9.28 -5.69 -8.97
N PRO A 43 9.04 -4.49 -8.43
CA PRO A 43 7.96 -4.28 -7.48
C PRO A 43 6.61 -4.65 -8.11
N ALA A 44 5.76 -5.31 -7.33
CA ALA A 44 4.42 -5.68 -7.78
C ALA A 44 3.53 -4.44 -7.90
N GLU A 45 2.62 -4.42 -8.89
CA GLU A 45 1.59 -3.39 -8.98
C GLU A 45 0.74 -3.37 -7.71
N GLY A 46 0.50 -2.19 -7.15
CA GLY A 46 -0.21 -2.01 -5.89
C GLY A 46 0.65 -2.22 -4.63
N LEU A 47 1.95 -2.53 -4.77
CA LEU A 47 2.87 -2.59 -3.64
C LEU A 47 2.89 -1.25 -2.91
N THR A 48 2.54 -1.25 -1.62
CA THR A 48 2.37 -0.05 -0.80
C THR A 48 3.40 0.01 0.32
N ILE A 49 4.09 1.14 0.45
CA ILE A 49 5.13 1.39 1.46
C ILE A 49 4.99 2.80 2.04
N PHE A 50 5.60 3.04 3.20
CA PHE A 50 5.79 4.39 3.72
C PHE A 50 7.23 4.84 3.48
N ASN A 51 7.43 5.88 2.68
CA ASN A 51 8.74 6.45 2.37
C ASN A 51 9.15 7.42 3.48
N THR A 52 10.19 7.07 4.24
CA THR A 52 10.69 7.87 5.37
C THR A 52 11.55 9.06 4.95
N THR A 53 12.09 9.07 3.73
CA THR A 53 12.79 10.23 3.18
C THR A 53 11.81 11.33 2.79
N LYS A 54 10.68 10.95 2.20
CA LYS A 54 9.62 11.89 1.80
C LYS A 54 8.56 12.12 2.88
N ASN A 55 8.52 11.27 3.90
CA ASN A 55 7.47 11.22 4.93
C ASN A 55 6.06 10.98 4.34
N CYS A 56 5.96 10.06 3.39
CA CYS A 56 4.77 9.88 2.57
C CYS A 56 4.43 8.42 2.32
N LEU A 57 3.13 8.11 2.26
CA LEU A 57 2.66 6.83 1.75
C LEU A 57 2.83 6.79 0.23
N GLU A 58 3.49 5.76 -0.28
CA GLU A 58 3.74 5.54 -1.70
C GLU A 58 3.22 4.17 -2.14
N TRP A 59 2.73 4.08 -3.38
CA TRP A 59 2.38 2.82 -4.02
C TRP A 59 3.00 2.71 -5.41
N TYR A 60 3.35 1.50 -5.79
CA TYR A 60 3.93 1.21 -7.10
C TYR A 60 2.84 0.95 -8.15
N ASN A 61 3.02 1.54 -9.32
CA ASN A 61 2.34 1.20 -10.56
C ASN A 61 3.44 0.95 -11.62
N PRO A 62 3.23 0.15 -12.68
CA PRO A 62 4.19 -0.01 -13.77
C PRO A 62 4.81 1.30 -14.33
N SER A 63 4.11 2.43 -14.21
CA SER A 63 4.61 3.75 -14.63
C SER A 63 5.55 4.43 -13.61
N GLY A 64 5.67 3.90 -12.39
CA GLY A 64 6.52 4.42 -11.32
C GLY A 64 5.87 4.44 -9.93
N TRP A 65 6.54 5.11 -9.00
CA TRP A 65 6.05 5.31 -7.63
C TRP A 65 5.16 6.56 -7.54
N TYR A 66 3.94 6.36 -7.07
CA TYR A 66 2.96 7.41 -6.80
C TYR A 66 2.81 7.63 -5.30
N ASN A 67 2.31 8.79 -4.89
CA ASN A 67 2.14 9.14 -3.48
C ASN A 67 0.90 10.02 -3.27
N ALA A 68 0.42 10.07 -2.03
CA ALA A 68 -0.75 10.87 -1.63
C ALA A 68 -0.39 12.27 -1.08
N CYS A 69 0.88 12.67 -1.11
CA CYS A 69 1.34 13.90 -0.46
C CYS A 69 1.25 15.16 -1.32
N GLY A 70 0.75 15.06 -2.55
CA GLY A 70 0.52 16.21 -3.43
C GLY A 70 1.74 16.66 -4.23
N ASP A 71 2.87 15.97 -4.14
CA ASP A 71 4.05 16.22 -4.99
C ASP A 71 3.83 15.77 -6.44
N ASN A 72 2.91 14.84 -6.64
CA ASN A 72 2.33 14.51 -7.94
C ASN A 72 0.91 15.08 -7.94
N GLY A 73 0.56 15.87 -8.96
CA GLY A 73 -0.77 16.48 -9.06
C GLY A 73 -1.89 15.48 -8.78
N VAL A 74 -2.95 15.93 -8.09
CA VAL A 74 -4.10 15.09 -7.71
C VAL A 74 -4.46 14.19 -8.88
N ALA A 75 -4.49 12.87 -8.65
CA ALA A 75 -4.83 11.89 -9.67
C ALA A 75 -6.18 12.29 -10.30
N THR A 76 -6.16 12.91 -11.47
CA THR A 76 -7.34 13.25 -12.23
C THR A 76 -7.79 11.97 -12.91
N VAL A 77 -8.86 11.37 -12.41
CA VAL A 77 -9.47 10.23 -13.10
C VAL A 77 -9.92 10.70 -14.47
N THR A 78 -9.19 10.27 -15.50
CA THR A 78 -9.44 10.67 -16.89
C THR A 78 -10.51 9.77 -17.53
N ALA A 79 -10.72 8.56 -16.99
CA ALA A 79 -11.89 7.72 -17.26
C ALA A 79 -12.05 6.64 -16.19
N TYR A 80 -13.28 6.33 -15.83
CA TYR A 80 -13.65 5.01 -15.31
C TYR A 80 -14.27 4.26 -16.49
N THR A 81 -13.63 3.21 -16.97
CA THR A 81 -14.23 2.24 -17.92
C THR A 81 -14.16 0.86 -17.32
#